data_AF-A0A653CLZ6-F1
#
_entry.id   AF-A0A653CLZ6-F1
#
_cell.length_a   1.000
_cell.length_b   1.000
_cell.length_c   1.000
_cell.angle_alpha   90.00
_cell.angle_beta   90.00
_cell.angle_gamma   90.00
#
_symmetry.space_group_name_H-M   'P 1'
#
loop_
_entity.id
_entity.type
_entity.pdbx_description
1 polymer ?
#
loop_
_entity_poly.entity_id
_entity_poly.type
_entity_poly.pdbx_seq_one_letter_code
_entity_poly.pdbx_strand_id
1 'polypeptide(L)'
;MRGRFHYYEGYPLWKCAMPVRVMKLLGVEHLIVTNAAGGLNSNYKVGDIMLVRDHINLMGFAGNNPLQGPNDERFGPRLPRTLPRTLV
;
A
#
# COMPACT_ATOMS: atom_id res chain seq x y z
N MET A 1 7.30 11.88 0.07
CA MET A 1 7.76 11.97 1.48
C MET A 1 9.26 11.73 1.51
N ARG A 2 10.03 12.46 2.33
CA ARG A 2 11.45 12.15 2.60
C ARG A 2 11.52 11.21 3.81
N GLY A 3 11.52 9.91 3.54
CA GLY A 3 11.34 8.87 4.56
C GLY A 3 9.88 8.40 4.66
N ARG A 4 9.69 7.23 5.25
CA ARG A 4 8.39 6.60 5.51
C ARG A 4 8.47 5.75 6.76
N PHE A 5 7.32 5.45 7.34
CA PHE A 5 7.19 4.55 8.48
C PHE A 5 7.03 3.11 7.99
N HIS A 6 7.72 2.19 8.63
CA HIS A 6 7.59 0.76 8.37
C HIS A 6 7.03 0.04 9.58
N TYR A 7 6.26 -1.02 9.32
CA TYR A 7 5.66 -1.84 10.37
C TYR A 7 6.69 -2.47 11.31
N TYR A 8 7.84 -2.88 10.78
CA TYR A 8 8.92 -3.48 11.57
C TYR A 8 9.58 -2.50 12.57
N GLU A 9 9.30 -1.20 12.47
CA GLU A 9 9.71 -0.19 13.46
C GLU A 9 8.77 -0.17 14.69
N GLY A 10 7.74 -1.04 14.72
CA GLY A 10 6.76 -1.13 15.82
C GLY A 10 5.50 -0.28 15.61
N TYR A 11 5.36 0.39 14.47
CA TYR A 11 4.15 1.16 14.16
C TYR A 11 3.04 0.26 13.63
N PRO A 12 1.78 0.42 14.08
CA PRO A 12 0.65 -0.29 13.48
C PRO A 12 0.42 0.19 12.04
N LEU A 13 -0.10 -0.68 11.16
CA LEU A 13 -0.23 -0.38 9.72
C LEU A 13 -1.08 0.86 9.42
N TRP A 14 -2.13 1.13 10.21
CA TRP A 14 -2.93 2.34 10.05
C TRP A 14 -2.09 3.62 10.26
N LYS A 15 -1.09 3.59 11.15
CA LYS A 15 -0.18 4.72 11.40
C LYS A 15 0.80 4.89 10.25
N CYS A 16 1.32 3.79 9.70
CA CYS A 16 2.17 3.82 8.51
C CYS A 16 1.44 4.39 7.28
N ALA A 17 0.15 4.07 7.11
CA ALA A 17 -0.67 4.53 5.99
C ALA A 17 -1.35 5.89 6.21
N MET A 18 -1.35 6.42 7.44
CA MET A 18 -2.02 7.69 7.81
C MET A 18 -1.64 8.88 6.90
N PRO A 19 -0.37 9.07 6.48
CA PRO A 19 -0.01 10.16 5.58
C PRO A 19 -0.79 10.16 4.27
N VAL A 20 -1.24 9.01 3.77
CA VAL A 20 -2.07 8.92 2.56
C VAL A 20 -3.44 9.57 2.77
N ARG A 21 -4.06 9.39 3.95
CA ARG A 21 -5.32 10.08 4.29
C ARG A 21 -5.13 11.59 4.40
N VAL A 22 -4.00 12.04 4.96
CA VAL A 22 -3.64 13.47 5.01
C VAL A 22 -3.50 14.03 3.60
N MET A 23 -2.77 13.35 2.71
CA MET A 23 -2.63 13.75 1.31
C MET A 23 -3.99 13.87 0.61
N LYS A 24 -4.91 12.92 0.84
CA LYS A 24 -6.28 12.99 0.30
C LYS A 24 -7.02 14.24 0.77
N LEU A 25 -6.93 14.58 2.05
CA LEU A 25 -7.56 15.79 2.60
C LEU A 25 -6.92 17.08 2.08
N LEU A 26 -5.65 17.05 1.68
CA LEU A 26 -4.96 18.14 1.00
C LEU A 26 -5.27 18.23 -0.50
N GLY A 27 -6.15 17.37 -1.04
CA GLY A 27 -6.54 17.38 -2.44
C GLY A 27 -5.63 16.62 -3.38
N VAL A 28 -4.71 15.77 -2.88
CA VAL A 28 -3.88 14.92 -3.74
C VAL A 28 -4.74 13.83 -4.39
N GLU A 29 -4.66 13.71 -5.71
CA GLU A 29 -5.41 12.70 -6.49
C GLU A 29 -4.57 11.48 -6.86
N HIS A 30 -3.24 11.64 -6.93
CA HIS A 30 -2.31 10.59 -7.35
C HIS A 30 -1.25 10.33 -6.29
N LEU A 31 -1.02 9.05 -6.00
CA LEU A 31 0.04 8.60 -5.09
C LEU A 31 1.08 7.81 -5.88
N ILE A 32 2.33 8.29 -5.88
CA ILE A 32 3.48 7.53 -6.38
C ILE A 32 4.18 6.91 -5.17
N VAL A 33 4.31 5.58 -5.19
CA VAL A 33 5.03 4.83 -4.16
C VAL A 33 6.30 4.23 -4.75
N THR A 34 7.42 4.40 -4.05
CA THR A 34 8.71 3.81 -4.41
C THR A 34 9.20 2.93 -3.26
N ASN A 35 9.89 1.84 -3.53
CA ASN A 35 10.54 1.03 -2.51
C ASN A 35 11.80 0.36 -3.08
N ALA A 36 12.67 -0.07 -2.17
CA ALA A 36 13.70 -1.04 -2.50
C ALA A 36 13.17 -2.46 -2.21
N ALA A 37 13.44 -3.39 -3.12
CA ALA A 37 13.05 -4.79 -2.98
C ALA A 37 14.16 -5.70 -3.49
N GLY A 38 14.20 -6.94 -2.97
CA GLY A 38 14.99 -8.01 -3.55
C GLY A 38 14.26 -8.63 -4.75
N GLY A 39 14.94 -8.78 -5.87
CA GLY A 39 14.40 -9.44 -7.06
C GLY A 39 14.37 -10.95 -6.89
N LEU A 40 13.18 -11.56 -6.96
CA LEU A 40 13.02 -13.02 -6.98
C LEU A 40 12.99 -13.61 -8.40
N ASN A 41 12.66 -12.77 -9.39
CA ASN A 41 12.74 -13.16 -10.80
C ASN A 41 14.21 -13.20 -11.22
N SER A 42 14.68 -14.35 -11.70
CA SER A 42 16.08 -14.59 -12.08
C SER A 42 16.57 -13.70 -13.23
N ASN A 43 15.65 -13.07 -13.97
CA ASN A 43 16.01 -12.15 -15.04
C ASN A 43 16.32 -10.73 -14.54
N TYR A 44 15.99 -10.40 -13.29
CA TYR A 44 16.24 -9.07 -12.73
C TYR A 44 17.68 -8.90 -12.27
N LYS A 45 18.18 -7.68 -12.40
CA LYS A 45 19.52 -7.27 -11.98
C LYS A 45 19.45 -6.15 -10.95
N VAL A 46 20.52 -6.01 -10.18
CA VAL A 46 20.67 -4.88 -9.25
C VAL A 46 20.64 -3.58 -10.04
N GLY A 47 19.78 -2.65 -9.63
CA GLY A 47 19.58 -1.36 -10.29
C GLY A 47 18.40 -1.32 -11.26
N ASP A 48 17.79 -2.45 -11.60
CA ASP A 48 16.60 -2.47 -12.43
C ASP A 48 15.41 -1.77 -11.75
N ILE A 49 14.62 -1.05 -12.55
CA ILE A 49 13.35 -0.47 -12.10
C ILE A 49 12.23 -1.42 -12.48
N MET A 50 11.53 -1.93 -11.46
CA MET A 50 10.35 -2.77 -11.63
C MET A 50 9.07 -1.97 -11.40
N LEU A 51 8.17 -1.98 -12.39
CA LEU A 51 6.82 -1.47 -12.21
C LEU A 51 5.98 -2.49 -11.43
N VAL A 52 5.40 -2.06 -10.31
CA VAL A 52 4.51 -2.91 -9.51
C VAL A 52 3.15 -2.97 -10.20
N ARG A 53 2.88 -4.07 -10.90
CA ARG A 53 1.57 -4.33 -11.53
C ARG A 53 0.54 -4.80 -10.51
N ASP A 54 0.96 -5.60 -9.55
CA ASP A 54 0.10 -6.18 -8.50
C ASP A 54 0.93 -6.56 -7.27
N HIS A 55 0.29 -6.99 -6.18
CA HIS A 55 0.94 -7.39 -4.93
C HIS A 55 0.23 -8.55 -4.22
N ILE A 56 0.98 -9.32 -3.43
CA ILE A 56 0.45 -10.32 -2.50
C ILE A 56 0.56 -9.75 -1.09
N ASN A 57 -0.58 -9.58 -0.40
CA ASN A 57 -0.62 -9.02 0.95
C ASN A 57 -0.70 -10.13 2.02
N LEU A 58 0.45 -10.74 2.33
CA LEU A 58 0.56 -11.79 3.36
C LEU A 58 0.11 -11.32 4.74
N MET A 59 0.42 -10.07 5.11
CA MET A 59 -0.02 -9.47 6.39
C MET A 59 -1.54 -9.35 6.46
N GLY A 60 -2.17 -8.96 5.34
CA GLY A 60 -3.62 -8.88 5.21
C GLY A 60 -4.32 -10.22 5.36
N PHE A 61 -3.74 -11.31 4.83
CA PHE A 61 -4.28 -12.66 5.04
C PHE A 61 -4.24 -13.10 6.50
N ALA A 62 -3.24 -12.64 7.26
CA ALA A 62 -3.15 -12.85 8.71
C ALA A 62 -4.03 -11.88 9.53
N GLY A 63 -4.88 -11.08 8.88
CA GLY A 63 -5.77 -10.12 9.52
C GLY A 63 -5.13 -8.78 9.89
N ASN A 64 -3.82 -8.59 9.65
CA ASN A 64 -3.13 -7.34 9.90
C ASN A 64 -3.24 -6.42 8.68
N ASN A 65 -4.25 -5.55 8.69
CA ASN A 65 -4.58 -4.67 7.56
C ASN A 65 -4.84 -3.22 8.05
N PRO A 66 -4.37 -2.18 7.33
CA PRO A 66 -4.61 -0.78 7.71
C PRO A 66 -6.08 -0.36 7.73
N LEU A 67 -6.99 -1.15 7.15
CA LEU A 67 -8.43 -0.93 7.13
C LEU A 67 -9.19 -1.68 8.24
N GLN A 68 -8.49 -2.39 9.12
CA GLN A 68 -9.10 -3.03 10.29
C GLN A 68 -9.73 -1.98 11.24
N GLY A 69 -10.83 -2.35 11.89
CA GLY A 69 -11.61 -1.45 12.77
C GLY A 69 -12.83 -0.86 12.08
N PRO A 70 -13.49 0.16 12.66
CA PRO A 70 -14.63 0.85 12.05
C PRO A 70 -14.28 1.53 10.72
N ASN A 71 -15.24 1.59 9.78
CA ASN A 71 -15.06 2.31 8.51
C ASN A 71 -15.53 3.75 8.62
N ASP A 72 -14.78 4.65 8.01
CA ASP A 72 -15.17 6.05 7.84
C ASP A 72 -15.47 6.30 6.36
N GLU A 73 -16.74 6.55 6.05
CA GLU A 73 -17.25 6.65 4.68
C GLU A 73 -16.63 7.83 3.91
N ARG A 74 -16.06 8.81 4.60
CA ARG A 74 -15.34 9.94 3.96
C ARG A 74 -14.13 9.49 3.14
N PHE A 75 -13.55 8.33 3.45
CA PHE A 75 -12.35 7.82 2.78
C PHE A 75 -12.63 6.71 1.76
N GLY A 76 -13.82 6.11 1.77
CA GLY A 76 -14.19 5.05 0.84
C GLY A 76 -15.14 3.99 1.41
N PRO A 77 -15.50 3.00 0.58
CA PRO A 77 -16.41 1.92 0.96
C PRO A 77 -15.77 0.97 1.98
N ARG A 78 -16.61 0.28 2.77
CA ARG A 78 -16.17 -0.69 3.78
C ARG A 78 -15.32 -1.82 3.21
N LEU A 79 -15.71 -2.32 2.04
CA LEU A 79 -15.06 -3.43 1.34
C LEU A 79 -14.56 -2.94 -0.02
N PRO A 80 -13.38 -2.32 -0.09
CA PRO A 80 -12.80 -1.91 -1.35
C PRO A 80 -12.40 -3.15 -2.16
N ARG A 81 -12.62 -3.09 -3.47
CA ARG A 81 -12.21 -4.17 -4.37
C ARG A 81 -10.68 -4.15 -4.51
N THR A 82 -10.05 -5.31 -4.33
CA THR A 82 -8.59 -5.49 -4.45
C THR A 82 -8.15 -6.01 -5.83
N LEU A 83 -9.09 -6.38 -6.70
CA LEU A 83 -8.82 -6.86 -8.07
C LEU A 83 -9.26 -5.83 -9.13
N PRO A 84 -8.52 -5.71 -10.25
CA PRO A 84 -8.87 -4.78 -11.34
C PRO A 84 -10.20 -5.15 -12.01
N ARG A 85 -10.89 -4.13 -12.55
CA ARG A 85 -12.19 -4.24 -13.25
C ARG A 85 -12.11 -4.95 -14.62
N THR A 86 -10.93 -5.26 -15.15
CA THR A 86 -10.68 -5.54 -16.57
C THR A 86 -10.05 -6.91 -16.87
N LEU A 87 -10.40 -7.94 -16.10
CA LEU A 87 -10.13 -9.33 -16.47
C LEU A 87 -11.44 -10.12 -16.60
N VAL A 88 -12.25 -9.75 -17.59
CA VAL A 88 -13.27 -10.58 -18.25
C VAL A 88 -13.27 -10.20 -19.73
#